data_AF-A0A7K0YP72-F1
#
_entry.id   AF-A0A7K0YP72-F1
#
_cell.length_a   1.000
_cell.length_b   1.000
_cell.length_c   1.000
_cell.angle_alpha   90.00
_cell.angle_beta   90.00
_cell.angle_gamma   90.00
#
_symmetry.space_group_name_H-M   'P 1'
#
loop_
_entity.id
_entity.type
_entity.pdbx_description
1 polymer ?
#
loop_
_entity_poly.entity_id
_entity_poly.type
_entity_poly.pdbx_seq_one_letter_code
_entity_poly.pdbx_strand_id
1 'polypeptide(L)' 'MMASDDIWILGIAMTKFGKHSDKDIVDLGSQAAIAALADAGVTMADIGILAAGNLMG' A
#
# COMPACT_ATOMS: atom_id res chain seq x y z
N MET A 1 -6.66 19.90 20.70
CA MET A 1 -6.29 19.20 19.46
C MET A 1 -7.15 17.95 19.42
N MET A 2 -8.24 17.97 18.66
CA MET A 2 -9.15 16.82 18.57
C MET A 2 -8.50 15.79 17.65
N ALA A 3 -8.04 14.68 18.20
CA ALA A 3 -7.87 13.46 17.44
C ALA A 3 -9.03 12.57 17.84
N SER A 4 -9.96 12.25 16.92
CA SER A 4 -10.86 11.07 16.94
C SER A 4 -11.86 11.17 15.78
N ASP A 5 -11.41 11.40 14.55
CA ASP A 5 -12.24 10.91 13.44
C ASP A 5 -12.06 9.38 13.42
N ASP A 6 -13.15 8.64 13.17
CA ASP A 6 -13.07 7.18 13.08
C ASP A 6 -12.22 6.79 11.86
N ILE A 7 -11.16 6.02 12.09
CA ILE A 7 -10.25 5.55 11.05
C ILE A 7 -10.48 4.06 10.83
N TRP A 8 -10.65 3.68 9.57
CA TRP A 8 -10.91 2.30 9.16
C TRP A 8 -9.83 1.83 8.19
N ILE A 9 -9.46 0.55 8.31
CA ILE A 9 -8.64 -0.13 7.30
C ILE A 9 -9.61 -0.74 6.29
N LEU A 10 -9.63 -0.18 5.07
CA LEU A 10 -10.55 -0.65 4.03
C LEU A 10 -10.00 -1.85 3.26
N GLY A 11 -8.69 -1.98 3.13
CA GLY A 11 -8.06 -3.11 2.45
C GLY A 11 -6.60 -3.29 2.83
N ILE A 12 -6.13 -4.53 2.77
CA ILE A 12 -4.76 -4.92 3.06
C ILE A 12 -4.23 -5.87 1.98
N ALA A 13 -2.96 -5.73 1.65
CA ALA A 13 -2.29 -6.71 0.82
C ALA A 13 -0.80 -6.73 1.11
N MET A 14 -0.16 -7.84 0.76
CA MET A 14 1.25 -8.07 0.99
C MET A 14 1.80 -8.93 -0.14
N THR A 15 2.92 -8.52 -0.72
CA THR A 15 3.66 -9.37 -1.65
C THR A 15 4.29 -10.53 -0.88
N LYS A 16 4.55 -11.65 -1.56
CA LYS A 16 5.22 -12.78 -0.93
C LYS A 16 6.61 -12.38 -0.45
N PHE A 17 6.91 -12.63 0.83
CA PHE A 17 8.27 -12.50 1.34
C PHE A 17 9.20 -13.51 0.68
N GLY A 18 10.35 -13.04 0.21
CA GLY A 18 11.33 -13.87 -0.46
C GLY A 18 12.35 -13.05 -1.25
N LYS A 19 13.22 -13.75 -1.96
CA LYS A 19 14.16 -13.13 -2.91
C LYS A 19 13.42 -12.84 -4.20
N HIS A 20 13.45 -11.58 -4.63
CA HIS A 20 12.92 -11.13 -5.90
C HIS A 20 14.09 -10.64 -6.75
N SER A 21 14.62 -11.50 -7.63
CA SER A 21 15.78 -11.15 -8.48
C SER A 21 15.38 -10.33 -9.71
N ASP A 22 14.10 -10.34 -10.04
CA ASP A 22 13.49 -9.75 -11.22
C ASP A 22 12.68 -8.47 -10.92
N LYS A 23 12.60 -8.04 -9.66
CA LYS A 23 11.76 -6.92 -9.22
C LYS A 23 12.54 -6.00 -8.30
N ASP A 24 12.31 -4.70 -8.44
CA ASP A 24 12.82 -3.70 -7.51
C ASP A 24 11.82 -3.37 -6.39
N ILE A 25 12.17 -2.41 -5.54
CA ILE A 25 11.35 -1.99 -4.40
C ILE A 25 10.04 -1.33 -4.87
N VAL A 26 10.08 -0.59 -5.98
CA VAL A 26 8.90 0.09 -6.54
C VAL A 26 7.95 -0.94 -7.13
N ASP A 27 8.45 -1.97 -7.80
CA ASP A 27 7.65 -3.09 -8.32
C ASP A 27 6.92 -3.82 -7.19
N LEU A 28 7.61 -4.10 -6.08
CA LEU A 28 7.03 -4.79 -4.94
C LEU A 28 6.03 -3.91 -4.17
N GLY A 29 6.37 -2.63 -3.97
CA GLY A 29 5.50 -1.66 -3.32
C GLY A 29 4.22 -1.39 -4.12
N SER A 30 4.35 -1.22 -5.45
CA SER A 30 3.21 -1.00 -6.34
C SER A 30 2.29 -2.22 -6.42
N GLN A 31 2.83 -3.44 -6.47
CA GLN A 31 2.02 -4.66 -6.40
C GLN A 31 1.19 -4.74 -5.12
N ALA A 32 1.82 -4.50 -3.97
CA ALA A 32 1.10 -4.50 -2.69
C ALA A 32 0.04 -3.40 -2.65
N ALA A 33 0.37 -2.18 -3.08
CA ALA A 33 -0.56 -1.05 -3.07
C ALA A 33 -1.78 -1.30 -3.97
N ILE A 34 -1.58 -1.75 -5.21
CA ILE A 34 -2.66 -2.04 -6.16
C ILE A 34 -3.57 -3.15 -5.62
N ALA A 35 -3.00 -4.21 -5.05
CA ALA A 35 -3.77 -5.29 -4.45
C ALA A 35 -4.60 -4.81 -3.24
N ALA A 36 -4.04 -3.92 -2.40
CA ALA A 36 -4.76 -3.35 -1.26
C ALA A 36 -5.92 -2.43 -1.70
N LEU A 37 -5.75 -1.68 -2.80
CA LEU A 37 -6.84 -0.89 -3.38
C LEU A 37 -7.98 -1.78 -3.90
N ALA A 38 -7.62 -2.90 -4.54
CA ALA A 38 -8.60 -3.87 -5.01
C ALA A 38 -9.37 -4.55 -3.85
N ASP A 39 -8.67 -4.91 -2.77
CA ASP A 39 -9.28 -5.45 -1.54
C ASP A 39 -10.24 -4.42 -0.89
N ALA A 40 -9.85 -3.15 -0.90
CA ALA A 40 -10.67 -2.04 -0.42
C ALA A 40 -11.84 -1.66 -1.34
N GLY A 41 -11.90 -2.18 -2.57
CA GLY A 41 -12.92 -1.82 -3.55
C GLY A 41 -12.84 -0.38 -4.05
N VAL A 42 -11.65 0.23 -3.99
CA VAL A 42 -11.40 1.63 -4.41
C VAL A 42 -10.36 1.69 -5.53
N THR A 43 -10.19 2.88 -6.11
CA THR A 43 -9.22 3.14 -7.17
C THR A 43 -8.19 4.19 -6.73
N MET A 44 -7.11 4.35 -7.49
CA MET A 44 -6.12 5.41 -7.19
C MET A 44 -6.71 6.82 -7.26
N ALA A 45 -7.81 7.03 -8.00
CA ALA A 45 -8.49 8.32 -8.07
C ALA A 45 -9.16 8.71 -6.74
N ASP A 46 -9.43 7.74 -5.86
CA ASP A 46 -10.03 7.94 -4.55
C ASP A 46 -8.97 8.25 -3.46
N ILE A 47 -7.68 8.18 -3.81
CA ILE A 47 -6.56 8.32 -2.88
C ILE A 47 -6.01 9.74 -2.89
N GLY A 48 -6.18 10.46 -1.78
CA GLY A 48 -5.61 11.81 -1.61
C GLY A 48 -4.15 11.83 -1.18
N ILE A 49 -3.67 10.79 -0.50
CA ILE A 49 -2.30 10.70 0.03
C ILE A 49 -1.79 9.28 -0.16
N LEU A 50 -0.57 9.16 -0.71
CA LEU A 50 0.19 7.93 -0.74
C LEU A 50 1.46 8.10 0.10
N ALA A 51 1.67 7.20 1.06
CA ALA A 51 2.87 7.18 1.90
C ALA A 51 3.58 5.84 1.76
N ALA A 52 4.91 5.88 1.64
CA ALA A 52 5.74 4.70 1.54
C ALA A 52 6.89 4.76 2.56
N GLY A 53 7.13 3.64 3.24
CA GLY A 53 8.27 3.47 4.13
C GLY A 53 9.29 2.51 3.52
N ASN A 54 10.54 2.95 3.37
CA ASN A 54 11.67 2.12 2.97
C ASN A 54 12.87 2.45 3.85
N LEU A 55 13.58 1.42 4.32
CA LEU A 55 14.77 1.54 5.18
C LEU A 55 16.07 1.69 4.38
N MET A 56 16.11 1.19 3.14
CA MET A 56 17.32 1.08 2.32
C MET A 56 16.99 1.57 0.89
N GLY A 57 16.72 2.87 0.78
CA GLY A 57 16.50 3.54 -0.52
C GLY A 57 17.75 3.63 -1.37
#